data_AF-X1A100-F1
#
_entry.id   AF-X1A100-F1
#
_cell.length_a   1.000
_cell.length_b   1.000
_cell.length_c   1.000
_cell.angle_alpha   90.00
_cell.angle_beta   90.00
_cell.angle_gamma   90.00
#
_symmetry.space_group_name_H-M   'P 1'
#
loop_
_entity.id
_entity.type
_entity.pdbx_description
1 polymer ?
#
loop_
_entity_poly.entity_id
_entity_poly.type
_entity_poly.pdbx_seq_one_letter_code
_entity_poly.pdbx_strand_id
1 'polypeptide(L)'
;MERNLRRIITGHNEEGKSIVAYDGPPMFGMNWVTNSSPADNKHKNDAAMQKVGLEPPTNGSKFAYFLLNPEDPSKSAEELEKEWTAGFAAIDASHCRPDTSRHPGMHKTKTVDYIILLEGEVTMLLDEDEVELKPFDIVIQRGTNHAWINKGTKPALLATILIDAEPI
;
A
#
# COMPACT_ATOMS: atom_id res chain seq x y z
N MET A 1 -14.37 -2.12 -16.55
CA MET A 1 -15.44 -2.63 -15.67
C MET A 1 -15.38 -1.82 -14.40
N GLU A 2 -16.53 -1.42 -13.87
CA GLU A 2 -16.60 -0.76 -12.57
C GLU A 2 -16.15 -1.74 -11.49
N ARG A 3 -15.21 -1.33 -10.63
CA ARG A 3 -14.66 -2.21 -9.59
C ARG A 3 -15.61 -2.21 -8.40
N ASN A 4 -16.44 -3.24 -8.29
CA ASN A 4 -17.27 -3.47 -7.11
C ASN A 4 -16.45 -4.10 -5.98
N LEU A 5 -15.48 -3.34 -5.45
CA LEU A 5 -14.71 -3.76 -4.28
C LEU A 5 -15.59 -3.75 -3.03
N ARG A 6 -15.42 -4.77 -2.19
CA ARG A 6 -16.17 -4.97 -0.95
C ARG A 6 -15.21 -5.32 0.17
N ARG A 7 -15.42 -4.73 1.35
CA ARG A 7 -14.70 -5.05 2.59
C ARG A 7 -15.73 -5.43 3.66
N ILE A 8 -15.49 -6.57 4.30
CA ILE A 8 -16.32 -7.08 5.39
C ILE A 8 -15.44 -7.10 6.65
N ILE A 9 -15.90 -6.45 7.71
CA ILE A 9 -15.23 -6.47 9.02
C ILE A 9 -16.07 -7.35 9.93
N THR A 10 -15.43 -8.33 10.54
CA THR A 10 -16.07 -9.20 11.55
C THR A 10 -15.83 -8.67 12.95
N GLY A 11 -16.69 -9.06 13.89
CA GLY A 11 -16.52 -8.75 15.30
C GLY A 11 -17.23 -9.75 16.21
N HIS A 12 -17.46 -9.37 17.46
CA HIS A 12 -18.20 -10.15 18.43
C HIS A 12 -19.37 -9.34 18.99
N ASN A 13 -20.54 -9.99 19.17
CA ASN A 13 -21.65 -9.39 19.91
C ASN A 13 -21.40 -9.45 21.44
N GLU A 14 -22.35 -9.00 22.26
CA GLU A 14 -22.23 -8.96 23.73
C GLU A 14 -22.09 -10.35 24.37
N GLU A 15 -22.54 -11.41 23.69
CA GLU A 15 -22.43 -12.81 24.12
C GLU A 15 -21.15 -13.49 23.63
N GLY A 16 -20.26 -12.75 22.93
CA GLY A 16 -19.04 -13.30 22.35
C GLY A 16 -19.24 -14.14 21.08
N LYS A 17 -20.40 -14.03 20.40
CA LYS A 17 -20.65 -14.69 19.11
C LYS A 17 -20.11 -13.87 17.95
N SER A 18 -19.55 -14.53 16.94
CA SER A 18 -19.05 -13.90 15.72
C SER A 18 -20.16 -13.24 14.91
N ILE A 19 -19.95 -12.00 14.47
CA ILE A 19 -20.90 -11.22 13.68
C ILE A 19 -20.19 -10.45 12.56
N VAL A 20 -20.96 -9.96 11.59
CA VAL A 20 -20.52 -8.91 10.67
C VAL A 20 -20.69 -7.56 11.36
N ALA A 21 -19.58 -6.86 11.59
CA ALA A 21 -19.57 -5.52 12.17
C ALA A 21 -19.68 -4.42 11.10
N TYR A 22 -19.20 -4.68 9.89
CA TYR A 22 -19.31 -3.79 8.74
C TYR A 22 -19.35 -4.59 7.43
N ASP A 23 -20.15 -4.14 6.48
CA ASP A 23 -20.24 -4.69 5.13
C ASP A 23 -20.48 -3.56 4.14
N GLY A 24 -19.48 -3.22 3.36
CA GLY A 24 -19.53 -2.05 2.49
C GLY A 24 -18.28 -1.89 1.62
N PRO A 25 -18.13 -0.73 0.98
CA PRO A 25 -16.95 -0.45 0.17
C PRO A 25 -15.67 -0.41 1.04
N PRO A 26 -14.49 -0.68 0.45
CA PRO A 26 -13.24 -0.35 1.11
C PRO A 26 -13.09 1.17 1.27
N MET A 27 -12.30 1.61 2.26
CA MET A 27 -11.81 2.98 2.24
C MET A 27 -10.55 3.04 1.37
N PHE A 28 -10.61 3.82 0.31
CA PHE A 28 -9.49 3.92 -0.65
C PHE A 28 -8.22 4.39 0.07
N GLY A 29 -7.13 3.63 -0.10
CA GLY A 29 -5.85 3.87 0.57
C GLY A 29 -5.72 3.31 1.99
N MET A 30 -6.79 2.76 2.59
CA MET A 30 -6.74 2.18 3.94
C MET A 30 -7.85 1.13 4.16
N ASN A 31 -7.51 -0.16 4.13
CA ASN A 31 -8.47 -1.23 4.41
C ASN A 31 -8.48 -1.65 5.88
N TRP A 32 -7.33 -1.68 6.55
CA TRP A 32 -7.22 -2.00 7.98
C TRP A 32 -5.88 -1.58 8.55
N VAL A 33 -5.82 -1.34 9.85
CA VAL A 33 -4.59 -1.02 10.59
C VAL A 33 -4.58 -1.79 11.90
N THR A 34 -3.43 -2.31 12.30
CA THR A 34 -3.19 -2.73 13.68
C THR A 34 -2.09 -1.88 14.30
N ASN A 35 -2.25 -1.52 15.58
CA ASN A 35 -1.28 -0.72 16.32
C ASN A 35 -0.23 -1.56 17.06
N SER A 36 -0.33 -2.88 16.96
CA SER A 36 0.56 -3.84 17.61
C SER A 36 0.51 -5.21 16.94
N SER A 37 1.53 -6.01 17.24
CA SER A 37 1.68 -7.40 16.91
C SER A 37 2.19 -8.11 18.19
N PRO A 38 1.38 -8.99 18.82
CA PRO A 38 0.05 -9.41 18.40
C PRO A 38 -1.00 -8.27 18.34
N ALA A 39 -1.95 -8.39 17.42
CA ALA A 39 -3.04 -7.42 17.25
C ALA A 39 -4.12 -7.57 18.35
N ASP A 40 -4.79 -6.46 18.68
CA ASP A 40 -5.94 -6.46 19.60
C ASP A 40 -7.27 -6.50 18.84
N ASN A 41 -8.02 -7.60 19.00
CA ASN A 41 -9.34 -7.77 18.36
C ASN A 41 -10.52 -7.30 19.24
N LYS A 42 -10.27 -6.69 20.40
CA LYS A 42 -11.33 -6.25 21.33
C LYS A 42 -11.98 -4.93 20.92
N HIS A 43 -11.28 -4.12 20.13
CA HIS A 43 -11.83 -2.83 19.70
C HIS A 43 -12.98 -3.03 18.70
N LYS A 44 -14.03 -2.21 18.84
CA LYS A 44 -15.22 -2.26 17.97
C LYS A 44 -15.20 -1.26 16.81
N ASN A 45 -14.19 -0.38 16.78
CA ASN A 45 -14.06 0.66 15.76
C ASN A 45 -13.46 0.09 14.48
N ASP A 46 -13.86 0.65 13.34
CA ASP A 46 -13.19 0.42 12.06
C ASP A 46 -11.80 1.04 12.10
N ALA A 47 -10.77 0.19 12.12
CA ALA A 47 -9.39 0.62 12.28
C ALA A 47 -8.86 1.42 11.09
N ALA A 48 -9.53 1.38 9.93
CA ALA A 48 -9.15 2.17 8.78
C ALA A 48 -9.48 3.66 8.93
N MET A 49 -10.28 4.06 9.93
CA MET A 49 -10.55 5.47 10.25
C MET A 49 -9.37 6.19 10.91
N GLN A 50 -8.31 5.45 11.25
CA GLN A 50 -7.10 6.01 11.83
C GLN A 50 -6.29 6.79 10.79
N LYS A 51 -5.70 7.92 11.20
CA LYS A 51 -4.76 8.66 10.37
C LYS A 51 -3.39 7.98 10.49
N VAL A 52 -2.97 7.32 9.42
CA VAL A 52 -1.68 6.64 9.30
C VAL A 52 -1.02 7.08 8.00
N GLY A 53 0.30 7.30 8.04
CA GLY A 53 1.09 7.64 6.84
C GLY A 53 1.32 6.43 5.93
N LEU A 54 2.41 6.47 5.17
CA LEU A 54 2.82 5.34 4.32
C LEU A 54 3.23 4.11 5.14
N GLU A 55 3.96 4.30 6.23
CA GLU A 55 4.37 3.20 7.12
C GLU A 55 3.25 2.84 8.11
N PRO A 56 3.14 1.56 8.54
CA PRO A 56 2.24 1.19 9.62
C PRO A 56 2.69 1.80 10.96
N PRO A 57 1.82 1.80 11.98
CA PRO A 57 2.24 2.10 13.36
C PRO A 57 3.38 1.18 13.82
N THR A 58 4.21 1.65 14.75
CA THR A 58 5.29 0.83 15.36
C THR A 58 4.74 -0.47 15.95
N ASN A 59 5.42 -1.58 15.66
CA ASN A 59 5.03 -2.95 15.95
C ASN A 59 3.67 -3.35 15.35
N GLY A 60 3.14 -2.57 14.40
CA GLY A 60 1.80 -2.73 13.84
C GLY A 60 1.79 -3.26 12.41
N SER A 61 0.63 -3.14 11.77
CA SER A 61 0.45 -3.48 10.37
C SER A 61 -0.54 -2.56 9.68
N LYS A 62 -0.46 -2.48 8.35
CA LYS A 62 -1.39 -1.75 7.49
C LYS A 62 -1.75 -2.58 6.29
N PHE A 63 -3.05 -2.74 6.02
CA PHE A 63 -3.56 -3.33 4.79
C PHE A 63 -4.26 -2.25 3.97
N ALA A 64 -3.91 -2.12 2.69
CA ALA A 64 -4.54 -1.18 1.78
C ALA A 64 -4.69 -1.74 0.36
N TYR A 65 -5.63 -1.15 -0.39
CA TYR A 65 -5.60 -1.21 -1.84
C TYR A 65 -4.82 0.00 -2.36
N PHE A 66 -3.96 -0.24 -3.33
CA PHE A 66 -3.21 0.78 -4.04
C PHE A 66 -3.59 0.75 -5.52
N LEU A 67 -4.11 1.87 -6.02
CA LEU A 67 -4.44 2.05 -7.43
C LEU A 67 -3.31 2.82 -8.11
N LEU A 68 -2.63 2.16 -9.04
CA LEU A 68 -1.53 2.73 -9.79
C LEU A 68 -2.01 3.11 -11.20
N ASN A 69 -2.14 4.42 -11.45
CA ASN A 69 -2.46 4.91 -12.79
C ASN A 69 -1.27 4.71 -13.74
N PRO A 70 -1.53 4.60 -15.06
CA PRO A 70 -0.48 4.67 -16.06
C PRO A 70 0.41 5.89 -15.90
N GLU A 71 1.69 5.75 -16.25
CA GLU A 71 2.56 6.92 -16.39
C GLU A 71 2.05 7.84 -17.50
N ASP A 72 2.22 9.15 -17.27
CA ASP A 72 1.93 10.17 -18.27
C ASP A 72 3.23 10.53 -19.01
N PRO A 73 3.41 10.05 -20.26
CA PRO A 73 4.64 10.26 -21.01
C PRO A 73 4.83 11.72 -21.45
N SER A 74 3.83 12.59 -21.26
CA SER A 74 3.95 14.01 -21.61
C SER A 74 4.66 14.84 -20.54
N LYS A 75 4.80 14.32 -19.31
CA LYS A 75 5.41 15.04 -18.19
C LYS A 75 6.93 14.99 -18.28
N SER A 76 7.56 16.12 -18.00
CA SER A 76 9.01 16.19 -17.84
C SER A 76 9.46 15.49 -16.53
N ALA A 77 10.74 15.12 -16.47
CA ALA A 77 11.32 14.52 -15.27
C ALA A 77 11.21 15.43 -14.03
N GLU A 78 11.33 16.76 -14.21
CA GLU A 78 11.18 17.74 -13.13
C GLU A 78 9.75 17.80 -12.60
N GLU A 79 8.76 17.78 -13.50
CA GLU A 79 7.34 17.75 -13.11
C GLU A 79 6.98 16.46 -12.36
N LEU A 80 7.46 15.31 -12.86
CA LEU A 80 7.27 14.03 -12.18
C LEU A 80 7.89 14.03 -10.79
N GLU A 81 9.13 14.50 -10.64
CA GLU A 81 9.80 14.57 -9.33
C GLU A 81 9.05 15.47 -8.34
N LYS A 82 8.55 16.61 -8.81
CA LYS A 82 7.75 17.53 -7.99
C LYS A 82 6.44 16.89 -7.53
N GLU A 83 5.73 16.22 -8.43
CA GLU A 83 4.48 15.52 -8.11
C GLU A 83 4.70 14.40 -7.09
N TRP A 84 5.72 13.57 -7.30
CA TRP A 84 6.05 12.49 -6.39
C TRP A 84 6.50 13.02 -5.02
N THR A 85 7.35 14.05 -4.98
CA THR A 85 7.75 14.72 -3.73
C THR A 85 6.54 15.22 -2.95
N ALA A 86 5.60 15.89 -3.61
CA ALA A 86 4.37 16.38 -2.99
C ALA A 86 3.47 15.22 -2.52
N GLY A 87 3.35 14.16 -3.32
CA GLY A 87 2.56 12.97 -3.00
C GLY A 87 3.06 12.25 -1.75
N PHE A 88 4.37 12.01 -1.65
CA PHE A 88 4.98 11.41 -0.45
C PHE A 88 4.86 12.31 0.78
N ALA A 89 4.99 13.62 0.63
CA ALA A 89 4.76 14.56 1.73
C ALA A 89 3.31 14.52 2.25
N ALA A 90 2.33 14.40 1.36
CA ALA A 90 0.91 14.35 1.72
C ALA A 90 0.53 13.10 2.53
N ILE A 91 1.31 12.02 2.42
CA ILE A 91 1.12 10.77 3.15
C ILE A 91 2.17 10.55 4.25
N ASP A 92 2.83 11.63 4.70
CA ASP A 92 3.83 11.61 5.78
C ASP A 92 4.97 10.61 5.53
N ALA A 93 5.52 10.66 4.31
CA ALA A 93 6.49 9.67 3.82
C ALA A 93 7.67 10.30 3.06
N SER A 94 7.91 11.60 3.22
CA SER A 94 9.06 12.26 2.60
C SER A 94 10.39 11.61 2.98
N HIS A 95 10.51 11.10 4.22
CA HIS A 95 11.70 10.40 4.71
C HIS A 95 11.89 9.01 4.11
N CYS A 96 10.87 8.46 3.44
CA CYS A 96 10.94 7.15 2.79
C CYS A 96 11.62 7.21 1.42
N ARG A 97 12.18 8.34 0.98
CA ARG A 97 12.79 8.51 -0.36
C ARG A 97 14.32 8.63 -0.28
N PRO A 98 15.07 7.57 0.09
CA PRO A 98 16.51 7.67 0.30
C PRO A 98 17.31 7.86 -1.00
N ASP A 99 16.85 7.28 -2.11
CA ASP A 99 17.46 7.41 -3.44
C ASP A 99 16.37 7.29 -4.52
N THR A 100 16.19 8.37 -5.29
CA THR A 100 15.22 8.47 -6.40
C THR A 100 15.88 8.57 -7.77
N SER A 101 17.18 8.27 -7.86
CA SER A 101 17.97 8.41 -9.09
C SER A 101 17.44 7.58 -10.26
N ARG A 102 16.88 6.39 -10.00
CA ARG A 102 16.29 5.53 -11.04
C ARG A 102 14.88 5.94 -11.44
N HIS A 103 14.08 6.40 -10.48
CA HIS A 103 12.69 6.79 -10.72
C HIS A 103 12.17 7.67 -9.57
N PRO A 104 11.41 8.74 -9.86
CA PRO A 104 10.80 9.60 -8.83
C PRO A 104 9.90 8.87 -7.82
N GLY A 105 9.35 7.71 -8.16
CA GLY A 105 8.55 6.89 -7.25
C GLY A 105 9.35 5.96 -6.32
N MET A 106 10.69 5.95 -6.39
CA MET A 106 11.51 5.09 -5.54
C MET A 106 11.35 5.47 -4.07
N HIS A 107 11.14 4.44 -3.23
CA HIS A 107 11.03 4.60 -1.79
C HIS A 107 11.41 3.31 -1.05
N LYS A 108 11.76 3.47 0.24
CA LYS A 108 12.08 2.41 1.19
C LYS A 108 11.39 2.70 2.52
N THR A 109 10.71 1.70 3.04
CA THR A 109 10.04 1.69 4.35
C THR A 109 10.71 0.70 5.28
N LYS A 110 10.55 0.90 6.60
CA LYS A 110 11.01 -0.04 7.64
C LYS A 110 9.98 -1.16 7.84
N THR A 111 9.72 -1.90 6.77
CA THR A 111 8.65 -2.89 6.74
C THR A 111 9.04 -4.14 5.98
N VAL A 112 8.34 -5.23 6.29
CA VAL A 112 8.14 -6.32 5.33
C VAL A 112 6.75 -6.18 4.75
N ASP A 113 6.66 -6.23 3.41
CA ASP A 113 5.40 -6.06 2.71
C ASP A 113 5.03 -7.32 1.93
N TYR A 114 3.76 -7.70 2.03
CA TYR A 114 3.14 -8.69 1.16
C TYR A 114 2.29 -7.94 0.14
N ILE A 115 2.68 -8.01 -1.11
CA ILE A 115 2.10 -7.22 -2.19
C ILE A 115 1.60 -8.18 -3.25
N ILE A 116 0.35 -7.99 -3.66
CA ILE A 116 -0.30 -8.85 -4.66
C ILE A 116 -0.84 -7.95 -5.76
N LEU A 117 -0.41 -8.18 -7.00
CA LEU A 117 -1.03 -7.53 -8.14
C LEU A 117 -2.39 -8.19 -8.40
N LEU A 118 -3.49 -7.46 -8.32
CA LEU A 118 -4.83 -8.01 -8.51
C LEU A 118 -5.34 -7.81 -9.94
N GLU A 119 -4.98 -6.70 -10.57
CA GLU A 119 -5.43 -6.33 -11.91
C GLU A 119 -4.43 -5.39 -12.57
N GLY A 120 -4.27 -5.51 -13.89
CA GLY A 120 -3.40 -4.64 -14.69
C GLY A 120 -2.00 -5.22 -14.87
N GLU A 121 -1.08 -4.35 -15.27
CA GLU A 121 0.32 -4.65 -15.55
C GLU A 121 1.16 -3.68 -14.72
N VAL A 122 2.12 -4.20 -13.97
CA VAL A 122 2.99 -3.39 -13.11
C VAL A 122 4.41 -3.88 -13.27
N THR A 123 5.34 -2.95 -13.41
CA THR A 123 6.77 -3.21 -13.32
C THR A 123 7.25 -2.76 -11.95
N MET A 124 7.87 -3.68 -11.21
CA MET A 124 8.61 -3.36 -9.99
C MET A 124 10.03 -2.96 -10.37
N LEU A 125 10.46 -1.78 -9.91
CA LEU A 125 11.84 -1.31 -10.03
C LEU A 125 12.51 -1.43 -8.67
N LEU A 126 13.70 -2.03 -8.60
CA LEU A 126 14.56 -2.03 -7.40
C LEU A 126 15.78 -1.14 -7.65
N ASP A 127 16.81 -1.20 -6.80
CA ASP A 127 18.06 -0.48 -7.06
C ASP A 127 18.80 -1.05 -8.29
N GLU A 128 18.79 -2.38 -8.48
CA GLU A 128 19.51 -3.04 -9.58
C GLU A 128 18.57 -3.75 -10.57
N ASP A 129 17.47 -4.31 -10.07
CA ASP A 129 16.56 -5.13 -10.88
C ASP A 129 15.34 -4.37 -11.40
N GLU A 130 14.70 -4.95 -12.40
CA GLU A 130 13.40 -4.56 -12.92
C GLU A 130 12.61 -5.84 -13.24
N VAL A 131 11.39 -5.96 -12.71
CA VAL A 131 10.58 -7.18 -12.83
C VAL A 131 9.16 -6.81 -13.24
N GLU A 132 8.69 -7.38 -14.35
CA GLU A 132 7.29 -7.28 -14.78
C GLU A 132 6.42 -8.27 -14.00
N LEU A 133 5.30 -7.78 -13.48
CA LEU A 133 4.32 -8.54 -12.72
C LEU A 133 3.04 -8.73 -13.52
N LYS A 134 2.41 -9.89 -13.32
CA LYS A 134 1.08 -10.25 -13.82
C LYS A 134 0.09 -10.38 -12.67
N PRO A 135 -1.22 -10.28 -12.94
CA PRO A 135 -2.24 -10.53 -11.93
C PRO A 135 -2.01 -11.86 -11.19
N PHE A 136 -2.13 -11.79 -9.87
CA PHE A 136 -1.87 -12.81 -8.86
C PHE A 136 -0.41 -13.12 -8.55
N ASP A 137 0.55 -12.41 -9.16
CA ASP A 137 1.93 -12.44 -8.67
C ASP A 137 2.03 -11.81 -7.28
N ILE A 138 2.92 -12.38 -6.47
CA ILE A 138 3.16 -11.98 -5.08
C ILE A 138 4.59 -11.47 -4.98
N VAL A 139 4.74 -10.26 -4.44
CA VAL A 139 6.03 -9.70 -4.04
C VAL A 139 6.13 -9.73 -2.51
N ILE A 140 7.26 -10.21 -2.02
CA ILE A 140 7.66 -10.09 -0.62
C ILE A 140 8.74 -9.01 -0.55
N GLN A 141 8.32 -7.77 -0.28
CA GLN A 141 9.23 -6.62 -0.22
C GLN A 141 9.88 -6.60 1.17
N ARG A 142 11.22 -6.69 1.24
CA ARG A 142 11.95 -6.86 2.51
C ARG A 142 12.77 -5.63 2.85
N GLY A 143 12.12 -4.48 3.09
CA GLY A 143 12.81 -3.22 3.39
C GLY A 143 13.74 -2.74 2.27
N THR A 144 13.41 -3.05 1.01
CA THR A 144 14.20 -2.72 -0.18
C THR A 144 13.69 -1.46 -0.86
N ASN A 145 14.60 -0.62 -1.36
CA ASN A 145 14.24 0.59 -2.11
C ASN A 145 13.60 0.18 -3.45
N HIS A 146 12.45 0.76 -3.77
CA HIS A 146 11.66 0.31 -4.91
C HIS A 146 10.65 1.34 -5.44
N ALA A 147 10.24 1.17 -6.69
CA ALA A 147 9.12 1.89 -7.30
C ALA A 147 8.16 0.91 -8.00
N TRP A 148 6.91 1.34 -8.12
CA TRP A 148 5.88 0.65 -8.89
C TRP A 148 5.54 1.48 -10.12
N ILE A 149 5.70 0.90 -11.30
CA ILE A 149 5.52 1.59 -12.58
C ILE A 149 4.42 0.89 -13.36
N ASN A 150 3.44 1.65 -13.86
CA ASN A 150 2.42 1.13 -14.75
C ASN A 150 2.67 1.68 -16.16
N LYS A 151 3.30 0.86 -17.01
CA LYS A 151 3.56 1.18 -18.43
C LYS A 151 2.37 0.88 -19.34
N GLY A 152 1.27 0.36 -18.78
CA GLY A 152 0.05 0.03 -19.50
C GLY A 152 -0.82 1.26 -19.80
N THR A 153 -2.05 1.03 -20.26
CA THR A 153 -3.01 2.11 -20.61
C THR A 153 -4.19 2.20 -19.64
N LYS A 154 -4.23 1.34 -18.62
CA LYS A 154 -5.32 1.26 -17.64
C LYS A 154 -4.74 1.23 -16.22
N PRO A 155 -5.45 1.77 -15.22
CA PRO A 155 -5.02 1.67 -13.83
C PRO A 155 -4.89 0.23 -13.35
N ALA A 156 -3.76 -0.08 -12.72
CA ALA A 156 -3.51 -1.35 -12.04
C ALA A 156 -3.95 -1.28 -10.57
N LEU A 157 -4.35 -2.42 -10.00
CA LEU A 157 -4.79 -2.54 -8.62
C LEU A 157 -3.88 -3.52 -7.88
N LEU A 158 -3.27 -3.06 -6.78
CA LEU A 158 -2.49 -3.89 -5.87
C LEU A 158 -3.17 -3.97 -4.50
N ALA A 159 -3.04 -5.12 -3.85
CA ALA A 159 -3.27 -5.25 -2.41
C ALA A 159 -1.91 -5.23 -1.70
N THR A 160 -1.76 -4.39 -0.68
CA THR A 160 -0.51 -4.24 0.07
C THR A 160 -0.75 -4.46 1.55
N ILE A 161 0.04 -5.34 2.16
CA ILE A 161 0.05 -5.58 3.61
C ILE A 161 1.45 -5.25 4.10
N LEU A 162 1.60 -4.14 4.80
CA LEU A 162 2.85 -3.69 5.39
C LEU A 162 2.87 -4.08 6.85
N ILE A 163 3.97 -4.66 7.32
CA ILE A 163 4.19 -5.02 8.72
C ILE A 163 5.46 -4.31 9.18
N ASP A 164 5.40 -3.62 10.32
CA ASP A 164 6.56 -2.95 10.92
C ASP A 164 7.71 -3.94 11.10
N ALA A 165 8.93 -3.52 10.74
CA ALA A 165 10.10 -4.36 10.78
C ALA A 165 11.34 -3.56 11.19
N GLU A 166 12.33 -4.26 11.76
CA GLU A 166 13.63 -3.67 12.00
C GLU A 166 14.27 -3.23 10.67
N PRO A 167 14.86 -2.01 10.61
CA PRO A 167 15.50 -1.51 9.41
C PRO A 167 16.74 -2.35 9.04
N ILE A 168 17.00 -2.42 7.73
CA ILE A 168 18.25 -2.95 7.14
C ILE A 168 19.15 -1.79 6.72
#